data_AF-A0A950WNR0-F1
#
_entry.id   AF-A0A950WNR0-F1
#
_cell.length_a   1.000
_cell.length_b   1.000
_cell.length_c   1.000
_cell.angle_alpha   90.00
_cell.angle_beta   90.00
_cell.angle_gamma   90.00
#
_symmetry.space_group_name_H-M   'P 1'
#
loop_
_entity.id
_entity.type
_entity.pdbx_description
1 polymer ?
#
loop_
_entity_poly.entity_id
_entity_poly.type
_entity_poly.pdbx_seq_one_letter_code
_entity_poly.pdbx_strand_id
1 'polypeptide(L)'
;MSEPVHSEQDNKGLLRHLVFNGILKMGAPFAVVMQIVGVLVLRDDGQSIGNYFAQQRTWVTFFLHATAFGLTMGIITWFKNKRAVNGTSSDAEK
;
A
#
# COMPACT_ATOMS: atom_id res chain seq x y z
N MET A 1 10.18 -29.84 -21.50
CA MET A 1 10.62 -28.48 -21.10
C MET A 1 9.39 -27.79 -20.54
N SER A 2 9.12 -27.98 -19.26
CA SER A 2 7.80 -27.69 -18.70
C SER A 2 7.93 -27.36 -17.22
N GLU A 3 8.38 -26.16 -16.92
CA GLU A 3 8.06 -25.47 -15.66
C GLU A 3 7.99 -23.96 -15.87
N PRO A 4 6.77 -23.39 -15.89
CA PRO A 4 6.58 -22.04 -15.36
C PRO A 4 5.45 -21.93 -14.31
N VAL A 5 4.82 -23.03 -13.89
CA VAL A 5 3.59 -22.98 -13.07
C VAL A 5 3.83 -22.40 -11.66
N HIS A 6 4.97 -22.67 -11.03
CA HIS A 6 5.25 -22.18 -9.66
C HIS A 6 5.55 -20.68 -9.59
N SER A 7 6.26 -20.10 -10.56
CA SER A 7 6.65 -18.68 -10.53
C SER A 7 5.48 -17.74 -10.81
N GLU A 8 4.53 -18.15 -11.67
CA GLU A 8 3.34 -17.37 -11.98
C GLU A 8 2.34 -17.31 -10.81
N GLN A 9 2.21 -18.40 -10.06
CA GLN A 9 1.31 -18.49 -8.89
C GLN A 9 1.81 -17.62 -7.72
N ASP A 10 3.12 -17.59 -7.49
CA ASP A 10 3.77 -16.74 -6.50
C ASP A 10 3.63 -15.24 -6.83
N ASN A 11 3.78 -14.88 -8.11
CA ASN A 11 3.62 -13.49 -8.57
C ASN A 11 2.17 -12.98 -8.47
N LYS A 12 1.18 -13.83 -8.78
CA LYS A 12 -0.24 -13.49 -8.58
C LYS A 12 -0.59 -13.34 -7.10
N GLY A 13 0.01 -14.16 -6.24
CA GLY A 13 -0.12 -14.05 -4.78
C GLY A 13 0.47 -12.74 -4.24
N LEU A 14 1.66 -12.37 -4.71
CA LEU A 14 2.31 -11.11 -4.35
C LEU A 14 1.50 -9.90 -4.80
N LEU A 15 1.06 -9.84 -6.06
CA LEU A 15 0.30 -8.70 -6.57
C LEU A 15 -1.01 -8.51 -5.78
N ARG A 16 -1.74 -9.60 -5.51
CA ARG A 16 -2.96 -9.54 -4.69
C ARG A 16 -2.65 -9.07 -3.27
N HIS A 17 -1.54 -9.52 -2.68
CA HIS A 17 -1.11 -9.06 -1.36
C HIS A 17 -0.78 -7.56 -1.35
N LEU A 18 -0.04 -7.07 -2.35
CA LEU A 18 0.33 -5.66 -2.47
C LEU A 18 -0.90 -4.77 -2.67
N VAL A 19 -1.86 -5.18 -3.51
CA VAL A 19 -3.08 -4.39 -3.76
C VAL A 19 -4.00 -4.40 -2.54
N PHE A 20 -4.34 -5.57 -1.99
CA PHE A 20 -5.33 -5.65 -0.91
C PHE A 20 -4.75 -5.32 0.47
N ASN A 21 -3.62 -5.91 0.85
CA ASN A 21 -3.04 -5.64 2.17
C ASN A 21 -2.18 -4.38 2.17
N GLY A 22 -1.42 -4.15 1.09
CA GLY A 22 -0.62 -2.94 0.95
C GLY A 22 -1.49 -1.70 0.73
N ILE A 23 -2.01 -1.55 -0.50
CA ILE A 23 -2.69 -0.32 -0.93
C ILE A 23 -4.03 -0.12 -0.22
N LEU A 24 -4.92 -1.11 -0.22
CA LEU A 24 -6.27 -0.92 0.33
C LEU A 24 -6.29 -0.86 1.87
N LYS A 25 -5.62 -1.78 2.57
CA LYS A 25 -5.66 -1.81 4.05
C LYS A 25 -4.71 -0.84 4.72
N MET A 26 -3.49 -0.64 4.20
CA MET A 26 -2.49 0.24 4.84
C MET A 26 -2.37 1.59 4.15
N GLY A 27 -2.39 1.61 2.81
CA GLY A 27 -2.28 2.82 2.00
C GLY A 27 -3.48 3.75 2.13
N ALA A 28 -4.71 3.23 2.03
CA ALA A 28 -5.91 4.06 2.03
C ALA A 28 -6.10 4.86 3.34
N PRO A 29 -5.98 4.27 4.55
CA PRO A 29 -6.06 5.05 5.79
C PRO A 29 -4.98 6.12 5.88
N PHE A 30 -3.74 5.81 5.47
CA PHE A 30 -2.65 6.77 5.44
C PHE A 30 -2.95 7.94 4.50
N ALA A 31 -3.46 7.67 3.31
CA ALA A 31 -3.84 8.70 2.35
C ALA A 31 -4.95 9.61 2.88
N VAL A 32 -5.94 9.06 3.61
CA VAL A 32 -6.97 9.86 4.26
C VAL A 32 -6.37 10.81 5.30
N VAL A 33 -5.45 10.32 6.14
CA VAL A 33 -4.74 11.16 7.12
C VAL A 33 -3.96 12.27 6.43
N MET A 34 -3.21 11.94 5.38
CA MET A 34 -2.48 12.92 4.58
C MET A 34 -3.41 13.94 3.92
N GLN A 35 -4.62 13.54 3.54
CA GLN A 35 -5.60 14.47 2.99
C GLN A 35 -6.13 15.44 4.04
N ILE A 36 -6.39 14.97 5.26
CA ILE A 36 -6.78 15.83 6.38
C ILE A 36 -5.67 16.84 6.67
N VAL A 37 -4.40 16.38 6.73
CA VAL A 37 -3.24 17.27 6.89
C VAL A 37 -3.16 18.28 5.74
N GLY A 38 -3.37 17.83 4.51
CA GLY A 38 -3.39 18.70 3.33
C GLY A 38 -4.47 19.77 3.38
N VAL A 39 -5.68 19.44 3.85
CA VAL A 39 -6.77 20.43 4.05
C VAL A 39 -6.41 21.45 5.13
N LEU A 40 -5.75 21.03 6.20
CA LEU A 40 -5.43 21.91 7.32
C LEU A 40 -4.20 22.80 7.07
N VAL A 41 -3.21 22.30 6.32
CA VAL A 41 -1.90 22.93 6.17
C VAL A 41 -1.67 23.54 4.79
N LEU A 42 -2.21 22.94 3.73
CA LEU A 42 -1.91 23.30 2.33
C LEU A 42 -3.08 23.96 1.59
N ARG A 43 -4.23 24.11 2.25
CA ARG A 43 -5.38 24.80 1.68
C ARG A 43 -5.09 26.30 1.63
N ASP A 44 -5.35 26.91 0.48
CA ASP A 44 -5.15 28.35 0.30
C ASP A 44 -6.11 29.14 1.20
N ASP A 45 -5.66 30.28 1.73
CA ASP A 45 -6.50 31.13 2.57
C ASP A 45 -7.74 31.60 1.81
N GLY A 46 -8.92 31.36 2.39
CA GLY A 46 -10.22 31.63 1.76
C GLY A 46 -10.75 30.52 0.84
N GLN A 47 -9.98 29.47 0.56
CA GLN A 47 -10.47 28.31 -0.20
C GLN A 47 -11.45 27.49 0.65
N SER A 48 -12.66 27.23 0.14
CA SER A 48 -13.62 26.34 0.82
C SER A 48 -13.16 24.87 0.76
N ILE A 49 -13.61 24.06 1.73
CA ILE A 49 -13.33 22.60 1.74
C ILE A 49 -13.82 21.95 0.44
N GLY A 50 -15.02 22.34 -0.04
CA GLY A 50 -15.57 21.85 -1.30
C GLY A 50 -14.66 22.16 -2.50
N ASN A 51 -14.13 23.39 -2.58
CA ASN A 51 -13.22 23.76 -3.66
C ASN A 51 -11.89 23.00 -3.59
N TYR A 52 -11.39 22.70 -2.39
CA TYR A 52 -10.19 21.88 -2.22
C TYR A 52 -10.39 20.46 -2.74
N PHE A 53 -11.51 19.80 -2.40
CA PHE A 53 -11.83 18.46 -2.89
C PHE A 53 -12.28 18.41 -4.35
N ALA A 54 -12.66 19.54 -4.94
CA ALA A 54 -12.95 19.63 -6.37
C ALA A 54 -11.68 19.65 -7.24
N GLN A 55 -10.51 19.97 -6.68
CA GLN A 55 -9.27 20.03 -7.44
C GLN A 55 -8.74 18.64 -7.80
N GLN A 56 -8.38 18.44 -9.07
CA GLN A 56 -7.76 17.19 -9.53
C GLN A 56 -6.46 16.86 -8.78
N ARG A 57 -5.66 17.87 -8.45
CA ARG A 57 -4.41 17.72 -7.68
C ARG A 57 -4.64 17.02 -6.33
N THR A 58 -5.75 17.30 -5.66
CA THR A 58 -6.13 16.68 -4.38
C THR A 58 -6.28 15.17 -4.52
N TRP A 59 -6.97 14.71 -5.56
CA TRP A 59 -7.16 13.28 -5.81
C TRP A 59 -5.89 12.60 -6.30
N VAL A 60 -5.11 13.26 -7.17
CA VAL A 60 -3.82 12.72 -7.63
C VAL A 60 -2.87 12.51 -6.45
N THR A 61 -2.76 13.51 -5.57
CA THR A 61 -1.92 13.38 -4.37
C THR A 61 -2.45 12.32 -3.42
N PHE A 62 -3.77 12.21 -3.22
CA PHE A 62 -4.37 11.12 -2.46
C PHE A 62 -3.96 9.74 -2.99
N PHE A 63 -4.12 9.50 -4.29
CA PHE A 63 -3.77 8.22 -4.92
C PHE A 63 -2.26 7.94 -4.83
N LEU A 64 -1.42 8.96 -4.97
CA LEU A 64 0.03 8.83 -4.81
C LEU A 64 0.40 8.42 -3.38
N HIS A 65 -0.17 9.04 -2.35
CA HIS A 65 0.08 8.64 -0.96
C HIS A 65 -0.40 7.21 -0.69
N ALA A 66 -1.61 6.86 -1.13
CA ALA A 66 -2.17 5.53 -0.93
C ALA A 66 -1.31 4.45 -1.60
N THR A 67 -0.90 4.70 -2.84
CA THR A 67 -0.13 3.75 -3.64
C THR A 67 1.30 3.64 -3.14
N ALA A 68 2.00 4.77 -2.94
CA ALA A 68 3.39 4.77 -2.51
C ALA A 68 3.53 4.11 -1.13
N PHE A 69 2.78 4.60 -0.13
CA PHE A 69 2.84 4.04 1.22
C PHE A 69 2.35 2.59 1.26
N GLY A 70 1.24 2.30 0.57
CA GLY A 70 0.68 0.96 0.51
C GLY A 70 1.60 -0.07 -0.13
N LEU A 71 2.28 0.27 -1.23
CA LEU A 71 3.26 -0.61 -1.86
C LEU A 71 4.47 -0.82 -0.95
N THR A 72 5.02 0.24 -0.35
CA THR A 72 6.16 0.14 0.57
C THR A 72 5.83 -0.79 1.74
N MET A 73 4.71 -0.54 2.44
CA MET A 73 4.31 -1.35 3.58
C MET A 73 3.90 -2.78 3.17
N GLY A 74 3.27 -2.95 2.02
CA GLY A 74 2.94 -4.26 1.46
C GLY A 74 4.19 -5.09 1.18
N ILE A 75 5.23 -4.49 0.59
CA ILE A 75 6.51 -5.14 0.33
C ILE A 75 7.20 -5.52 1.65
N ILE A 76 7.29 -4.59 2.61
CA ILE A 76 7.90 -4.85 3.92
C ILE A 76 7.19 -6.01 4.62
N THR A 77 5.86 -6.00 4.65
CA THR A 77 5.05 -7.03 5.31
C THR A 77 5.22 -8.38 4.63
N TRP A 78 5.26 -8.40 3.30
CA TRP A 78 5.53 -9.61 2.52
C TRP A 78 6.88 -10.23 2.88
N PHE A 79 7.94 -9.42 2.91
CA PHE A 79 9.28 -9.92 3.28
C PHE A 79 9.35 -10.38 4.74
N LYS A 80 8.69 -9.69 5.68
CA LYS A 80 8.59 -10.13 7.07
C LYS A 80 7.89 -11.49 7.19
N ASN A 81 6.79 -11.67 6.46
CA ASN A 81 6.05 -12.93 6.48
C ASN A 81 6.84 -14.08 5.85
N LYS A 82 7.54 -13.85 4.73
CA LYS A 82 8.44 -14.86 4.14
C LYS A 82 9.55 -15.28 5.12
N ARG A 83 10.15 -14.32 5.84
CA ARG A 83 11.18 -14.63 6.86
C ARG A 83 10.62 -15.41 8.05
N ALA A 84 9.42 -15.07 8.52
CA ALA A 84 8.78 -15.78 9.63
C ALA A 84 8.49 -17.25 9.28
N VAL A 85 7.98 -17.52 8.07
CA VAL A 85 7.69 -18.88 7.59
C VAL A 85 8.98 -19.72 7.49
N ASN A 86 10.06 -19.14 6.96
CA ASN A 86 11.34 -19.84 6.81
C ASN A 86 12.07 -20.06 8.15
N GLY A 87 11.77 -19.25 9.18
CA GLY A 87 12.31 -19.46 10.54
C GLY A 87 11.65 -20.65 11.23
N THR A 88 10.32 -20.78 11.12
CA THR A 88 9.56 -21.86 11.76
C THR A 88 9.86 -23.26 11.21
N SER A 89 10.30 -23.38 9.96
CA SER A 89 10.68 -24.68 9.39
C SER A 89 12.02 -25.21 9.92
N SER A 90 12.92 -24.33 10.39
CA SER A 90 14.22 -24.74 10.94
C SER A 90 14.11 -25.28 12.37
N ASP A 91 13.04 -24.94 13.10
CA ASP A 91 12.83 -25.38 14.48
C ASP A 91 11.99 -26.67 14.58
N ALA A 92 11.38 -27.10 13.48
CA ALA A 92 10.61 -28.35 13.40
C ALA A 92 11.46 -29.58 13.01
N GLU A 93 12.73 -29.39 12.67
CA GLU A 93 13.67 -30.45 12.25
C GLU A 93 14.77 -30.74 13.31
N LYS A 94 14.64 -30.20 14.53
CA LYS A 94 15.48 -30.54 15.70
C LYS A 94 14.69 -31.31 16.74
#